data_AF-A0A3C2BBB7-F1
#
_entry.id   AF-A0A3C2BBB7-F1
#
_cell.length_a   1.000
_cell.length_b   1.000
_cell.length_c   1.000
_cell.angle_alpha   90.00
_cell.angle_beta   90.00
_cell.angle_gamma   90.00
#
_symmetry.space_group_name_H-M   'P 1'
#
loop_
_entity.id
_entity.type
_entity.pdbx_description
1 polymer ?
#
loop_
_entity_poly.entity_id
_entity_poly.type
_entity_poly.pdbx_seq_one_letter_code
_entity_poly.pdbx_strand_id
1 'polypeptide(L)'
;GVMYGNPETTPGGRALKFYASVRIEVRRGEAIKNGTEIIGNRTKCKVVKNKVAPPFKECEFDIMYGKGISRDGEVLDLAVDLDIIKKSGSWFSYNGQKLGQGRDKIKEILHNDPELMKEVEEQILQKKDELLSSVKKDKKDARLEQAVNEASKTDDKDDVMIEADEDFEEFNPTE
;
A
#
# COMPACT_ATOMS: atom_id res chain seq x y z
N GLY A 1 21.83 1.79 23.91
CA GLY A 1 20.67 1.26 23.17
C GLY A 1 19.93 2.42 22.54
N VAL A 2 19.34 2.23 21.35
CA VAL A 2 18.52 3.26 20.71
C VAL A 2 17.23 3.40 21.51
N MET A 3 17.03 4.54 22.18
CA MET A 3 15.83 4.82 23.02
C MET A 3 14.63 5.36 22.20
N TYR A 4 14.82 5.72 20.93
CA TYR A 4 13.77 6.28 20.07
C TYR A 4 13.98 5.93 18.59
N GLY A 5 12.90 5.51 17.91
CA GLY A 5 12.88 5.20 16.47
C GLY A 5 12.95 3.70 16.13
N ASN A 6 12.89 3.37 14.82
CA ASN A 6 13.01 1.98 14.35
C ASN A 6 14.43 1.45 14.60
N PRO A 7 14.63 0.36 15.37
CA PRO A 7 15.94 -0.20 15.66
C PRO A 7 16.60 -0.91 14.46
N GLU A 8 15.85 -1.18 13.38
CA GLU A 8 16.37 -1.90 12.22
C GLU A 8 17.42 -1.07 11.44
N THR A 9 18.64 -1.62 11.34
CA THR A 9 19.74 -1.06 10.56
C THR A 9 20.26 -2.08 9.55
N THR A 10 20.56 -1.62 8.34
CA THR A 10 21.17 -2.45 7.29
C THR A 10 22.69 -2.51 7.49
N PRO A 11 23.35 -3.68 7.35
CA PRO A 11 24.81 -3.76 7.39
C PRO A 11 25.46 -2.99 6.22
N GLY A 12 26.76 -2.69 6.32
CA GLY A 12 27.49 -1.94 5.28
C GLY A 12 27.52 -0.42 5.47
N GLY A 13 27.24 0.05 6.69
CA GLY A 13 27.33 1.47 7.05
C GLY A 13 26.25 2.34 6.38
N ARG A 14 26.53 3.64 6.26
CA ARG A 14 25.53 4.63 5.78
C ARG A 14 25.60 4.90 4.28
N ALA A 15 26.69 4.55 3.61
CA ALA A 15 26.91 4.90 2.20
C ALA A 15 25.81 4.37 1.28
N LEU A 16 25.43 3.09 1.44
CA LEU A 16 24.39 2.46 0.62
C LEU A 16 23.05 3.20 0.71
N LYS A 17 22.71 3.76 1.87
CA LYS A 17 21.48 4.53 2.07
C LYS A 17 21.44 5.77 1.17
N PHE A 18 22.57 6.42 0.91
CA PHE A 18 22.64 7.66 0.11
C PHE A 18 22.80 7.39 -1.39
N TYR A 19 23.65 6.43 -1.75
CA TYR A 19 23.95 6.12 -3.15
C TYR A 19 22.87 5.30 -3.85
N ALA A 20 22.12 4.44 -3.14
CA ALA A 20 21.05 3.66 -3.76
C ALA A 20 19.96 4.56 -4.38
N SER A 21 19.61 4.32 -5.64
CA SER A 21 18.52 5.00 -6.34
C SER A 21 17.15 4.50 -5.89
N VAL A 22 17.04 3.20 -5.63
CA VAL A 22 15.83 2.54 -5.12
C VAL A 22 16.21 1.66 -3.93
N ARG A 23 15.40 1.70 -2.86
CA ARG A 23 15.51 0.78 -1.73
C ARG A 23 14.14 0.17 -1.46
N ILE A 24 14.11 -1.14 -1.41
CA ILE A 24 12.92 -1.94 -1.13
C ILE A 24 13.15 -2.67 0.18
N GLU A 25 12.21 -2.53 1.08
CA GLU A 25 12.13 -3.30 2.30
C GLU A 25 11.18 -4.47 2.04
N VAL A 26 11.68 -5.69 2.19
CA VAL A 26 10.93 -6.93 1.95
C VAL A 26 10.64 -7.57 3.30
N ARG A 27 9.36 -7.77 3.60
CA ARG A 27 8.91 -8.46 4.81
C ARG A 27 8.11 -9.70 4.43
N ARG A 28 8.43 -10.80 5.09
CA ARG A 28 7.66 -12.04 4.98
C ARG A 28 6.33 -11.86 5.70
N GLY A 29 5.23 -12.08 4.99
CA GLY A 29 3.87 -12.08 5.53
C GLY A 29 3.39 -13.50 5.81
N GLU A 30 2.10 -13.73 5.54
CA GLU A 30 1.39 -14.97 5.86
C GLU A 30 1.89 -16.17 5.05
N ALA A 31 1.87 -17.35 5.67
CA ALA A 31 2.22 -18.60 5.02
C ALA A 31 1.02 -19.14 4.23
N ILE A 32 1.22 -19.39 2.95
CA ILE A 32 0.24 -20.01 2.05
C ILE A 32 0.30 -21.51 2.25
N LYS A 33 -0.79 -22.08 2.75
CA LYS A 33 -0.93 -23.51 3.02
C LYS A 33 -1.88 -24.14 2.01
N ASN A 34 -1.60 -25.38 1.63
CA ASN A 34 -2.55 -26.23 0.92
C ASN A 34 -2.76 -27.48 1.76
N GLY A 35 -3.89 -27.55 2.45
CA GLY A 35 -4.12 -28.54 3.50
C GLY A 35 -3.10 -28.41 4.63
N THR A 36 -2.20 -29.40 4.75
CA THR A 36 -1.20 -29.50 5.83
C THR A 36 0.16 -28.95 5.43
N GLU A 37 0.45 -28.79 4.14
CA GLU A 37 1.76 -28.37 3.64
C GLU A 37 1.82 -26.87 3.38
N ILE A 38 2.98 -26.26 3.69
CA ILE A 38 3.25 -24.85 3.39
C ILE A 38 3.87 -24.77 2.00
N ILE A 39 3.10 -24.26 1.04
CA ILE A 39 3.52 -24.18 -0.37
C ILE A 39 4.23 -22.85 -0.67
N GLY A 40 4.00 -21.81 0.14
CA GLY A 40 4.64 -20.52 -0.07
C GLY A 40 4.37 -19.50 1.02
N ASN A 41 4.77 -18.26 0.76
CA ASN A 41 4.59 -17.13 1.65
C ASN A 41 4.14 -15.89 0.86
N ARG A 42 3.10 -15.23 1.34
CA ARG A 42 2.77 -13.87 0.93
C ARG A 42 3.85 -12.92 1.44
N THR A 43 4.35 -12.06 0.57
CA THR A 43 5.47 -11.17 0.85
C THR A 43 5.06 -9.74 0.57
N LYS A 44 5.37 -8.85 1.51
CA LYS A 44 5.08 -7.43 1.41
C LYS A 44 6.36 -6.67 1.13
N CYS A 45 6.37 -5.91 0.04
CA CYS A 45 7.48 -5.08 -0.38
C CYS A 45 7.10 -3.61 -0.26
N LYS A 46 7.87 -2.85 0.52
CA LYS A 46 7.69 -1.40 0.67
C LYS A 46 8.87 -0.65 0.05
N VAL A 47 8.58 0.30 -0.83
CA VAL A 47 9.61 1.13 -1.45
C VAL A 47 9.96 2.27 -0.49
N VAL A 48 10.99 2.06 0.34
CA VAL A 48 11.43 3.03 1.36
C VAL A 48 12.15 4.23 0.74
N LYS A 49 12.86 4.03 -0.37
CA LYS A 49 13.53 5.10 -1.12
C LYS A 49 13.31 4.90 -2.60
N ASN A 50 12.92 5.96 -3.30
CA ASN A 50 12.84 5.98 -4.75
C ASN A 50 13.26 7.36 -5.26
N LYS A 51 14.27 7.42 -6.14
CA LYS A 51 14.73 8.66 -6.79
C LYS A 51 14.08 8.91 -8.16
N VAL A 52 13.38 7.92 -8.73
CA VAL A 52 12.85 7.97 -10.10
C VAL A 52 11.34 8.22 -10.11
N ALA A 53 10.63 7.73 -9.10
CA ALA A 53 9.17 7.86 -8.99
C ALA A 53 8.75 8.08 -7.52
N PRO A 54 7.47 8.34 -7.23
CA PRO A 54 7.00 8.56 -5.86
C PRO A 54 7.37 7.41 -4.91
N PRO A 55 7.99 7.68 -3.76
CA PRO A 55 8.35 6.66 -2.77
C PRO A 55 7.16 6.24 -1.89
N PHE A 56 7.40 5.24 -1.04
CA PHE A 56 6.47 4.68 -0.04
C PHE A 56 5.27 3.91 -0.60
N LYS A 57 5.38 3.43 -1.83
CA LYS A 57 4.42 2.46 -2.37
C LYS A 57 4.67 1.09 -1.77
N GLU A 58 3.59 0.36 -1.56
CA GLU A 58 3.59 -1.00 -1.06
C GLU A 58 3.06 -1.91 -2.16
N CYS A 59 3.60 -3.12 -2.23
CA CYS A 59 3.20 -4.18 -3.14
C CYS A 59 3.18 -5.49 -2.35
N GLU A 60 2.14 -6.29 -2.57
CA GLU A 60 1.98 -7.59 -1.95
C GLU A 60 1.89 -8.63 -3.05
N PHE A 61 2.72 -9.68 -2.95
CA PHE A 61 2.73 -10.78 -3.91
C PHE A 61 3.04 -12.09 -3.22
N ASP A 62 2.70 -13.18 -3.89
CA ASP A 62 2.86 -14.53 -3.37
C ASP A 62 4.19 -15.13 -3.89
N ILE A 63 5.02 -15.62 -2.97
CA ILE A 63 6.23 -16.37 -3.29
C ILE A 63 5.94 -17.85 -3.05
N MET A 64 5.97 -18.65 -4.11
CA MET A 64 5.78 -20.09 -4.07
C MET A 64 7.14 -20.80 -4.01
N TYR A 65 7.30 -21.74 -3.09
CA TYR A 65 8.55 -22.49 -2.95
C TYR A 65 8.83 -23.32 -4.22
N GLY A 66 10.06 -23.27 -4.72
CA GLY A 66 10.49 -23.97 -5.95
C GLY A 66 10.11 -23.28 -7.27
N LYS A 67 9.12 -22.38 -7.29
CA LYS A 67 8.69 -21.64 -8.50
C LYS A 67 9.07 -20.15 -8.47
N GLY A 68 9.25 -19.58 -7.27
CA GLY A 68 9.55 -18.16 -7.11
C GLY A 68 8.29 -17.29 -7.06
N ILE A 69 8.36 -16.09 -7.63
CA ILE A 69 7.24 -15.13 -7.64
C ILE A 69 6.16 -15.62 -8.61
N SER A 70 4.92 -15.74 -8.13
CA SER A 70 3.78 -16.16 -8.96
C SER A 70 3.19 -14.97 -9.71
N ARG A 71 3.61 -14.79 -10.98
CA ARG A 71 3.10 -13.74 -11.88
C ARG A 71 1.60 -13.91 -12.15
N ASP A 72 1.17 -15.14 -12.33
CA ASP A 72 -0.23 -15.54 -12.53
C ASP A 72 -1.13 -15.11 -11.37
N GLY A 73 -0.66 -15.25 -10.13
CA GLY A 73 -1.39 -14.79 -8.94
C GLY A 73 -1.50 -13.27 -8.86
N GLU A 74 -0.41 -12.56 -9.18
CA GLU A 74 -0.39 -11.09 -9.16
C GLU A 74 -1.29 -10.47 -10.23
N VAL A 75 -1.26 -11.01 -11.45
CA VAL A 75 -2.15 -10.55 -12.54
C VAL A 75 -3.61 -10.74 -12.16
N LEU A 76 -3.96 -11.88 -11.55
CA LEU A 76 -5.32 -12.13 -11.10
C LEU A 76 -5.77 -11.14 -10.01
N ASP A 77 -4.92 -10.87 -9.02
CA ASP A 77 -5.23 -9.90 -7.96
C ASP A 77 -5.45 -8.50 -8.53
N LEU A 78 -4.53 -8.03 -9.37
CA LEU A 78 -4.66 -6.72 -10.02
C LEU A 78 -5.89 -6.64 -10.93
N ALA A 79 -6.22 -7.73 -11.64
CA ALA A 79 -7.40 -7.78 -12.50
C ALA A 79 -8.71 -7.72 -11.72
N VAL A 80 -8.74 -8.29 -10.51
CA VAL A 80 -9.91 -8.22 -9.61
C VAL A 80 -10.01 -6.82 -9.01
N ASP A 81 -8.90 -6.23 -8.56
CA ASP A 81 -8.87 -4.88 -8.00
C ASP A 81 -9.28 -3.80 -9.01
N LEU A 82 -9.01 -4.02 -10.30
CA LEU A 82 -9.39 -3.15 -11.42
C LEU A 82 -10.76 -3.46 -12.04
N ASP A 83 -11.55 -4.36 -11.41
CA ASP A 83 -12.86 -4.83 -11.88
C ASP A 83 -12.85 -5.38 -13.33
N ILE A 84 -11.68 -5.82 -13.82
CA ILE A 84 -11.53 -6.48 -15.13
C ILE A 84 -12.08 -7.91 -15.03
N ILE A 85 -11.68 -8.63 -13.97
CA ILE A 85 -12.23 -9.93 -13.63
C ILE A 85 -13.20 -9.75 -12.47
N LYS A 86 -14.48 -10.06 -12.69
CA LYS A 86 -15.51 -9.93 -11.67
C LYS A 86 -15.57 -11.18 -10.80
N LYS A 87 -15.44 -10.98 -9.48
CA LYS A 87 -15.59 -12.02 -8.47
C LYS A 87 -17.03 -12.04 -7.93
N SER A 88 -17.75 -13.13 -8.17
CA SER A 88 -19.09 -13.38 -7.60
C SER A 88 -18.99 -14.51 -6.57
N GLY A 89 -18.68 -14.14 -5.33
CA GLY A 89 -18.40 -15.10 -4.26
C GLY A 89 -17.14 -15.91 -4.54
N SER A 90 -17.28 -17.22 -4.75
CA SER A 90 -16.17 -18.12 -5.11
C SER A 90 -15.93 -18.23 -6.62
N TRP A 91 -16.77 -17.60 -7.44
CA TRP A 91 -16.70 -17.68 -8.90
C TRP A 91 -16.00 -16.46 -9.50
N PHE A 92 -15.18 -16.68 -10.54
CA PHE A 92 -14.53 -15.64 -11.32
C PHE A 92 -15.13 -15.61 -12.73
N SER A 93 -15.39 -14.41 -13.22
CA SER A 93 -15.94 -14.16 -14.54
C SER A 93 -15.16 -13.09 -15.27
N TYR A 94 -14.94 -13.31 -16.56
CA TYR A 94 -14.21 -12.40 -17.44
C TYR A 94 -15.06 -12.16 -18.69
N ASN A 95 -15.31 -10.89 -19.01
CA ASN A 95 -16.12 -10.48 -20.17
C ASN A 95 -17.47 -11.23 -20.31
N GLY A 96 -18.10 -11.58 -19.17
CA GLY A 96 -19.37 -12.31 -19.12
C GLY A 96 -19.25 -13.84 -19.22
N GLN A 97 -18.07 -14.39 -19.53
CA GLN A 97 -17.81 -15.82 -19.44
C GLN A 97 -17.36 -16.21 -18.02
N LYS A 98 -17.83 -17.37 -17.55
CA LYS A 98 -17.41 -17.93 -16.26
C LYS A 98 -16.11 -18.70 -16.47
N LEU A 99 -15.01 -18.20 -15.88
CA LEU A 99 -13.71 -18.84 -15.98
C LEU A 99 -13.62 -20.07 -15.06
N GLY A 100 -14.15 -19.96 -13.84
CA GLY A 100 -14.09 -21.05 -12.88
C GLY A 100 -14.34 -20.63 -11.44
N GLN A 101 -14.17 -21.59 -10.54
CA GLN A 101 -14.32 -21.42 -9.11
C GLN A 101 -12.95 -21.52 -8.42
N GLY A 102 -12.68 -20.58 -7.51
CA GLY A 102 -11.48 -20.58 -6.68
C GLY A 102 -10.25 -19.99 -7.36
N ARG A 103 -9.36 -19.38 -6.55
CA ARG A 103 -8.15 -18.69 -7.00
C ARG A 103 -7.18 -19.63 -7.73
N ASP A 104 -6.98 -20.84 -7.21
CA ASP A 104 -5.99 -21.78 -7.75
C ASP A 104 -6.34 -22.27 -9.16
N LYS A 105 -7.61 -22.51 -9.42
CA LYS A 105 -8.08 -22.92 -10.75
C LYS A 105 -7.89 -21.82 -11.79
N ILE A 106 -8.10 -20.55 -11.41
CA ILE A 106 -7.89 -19.42 -12.33
C ILE A 106 -6.41 -19.21 -12.60
N LYS A 107 -5.54 -19.36 -11.59
CA LYS A 107 -4.09 -19.33 -11.78
C LYS A 107 -3.63 -20.38 -12.80
N GLU A 108 -4.15 -21.60 -12.71
CA GLU A 108 -3.87 -22.67 -13.69
C GLU A 108 -4.38 -22.33 -15.09
N ILE A 109 -5.59 -21.77 -15.21
CA ILE A 109 -6.15 -21.35 -16.51
C ILE A 109 -5.28 -20.25 -17.13
N LEU A 110 -4.92 -19.22 -16.37
CA LEU A 110 -4.05 -18.14 -16.83
C LEU A 110 -2.66 -18.65 -17.21
N HIS A 111 -2.13 -19.64 -16.49
CA HIS A 111 -0.84 -20.25 -16.81
C HIS A 111 -0.88 -21.07 -18.10
N ASN A 112 -1.97 -21.80 -18.34
CA ASN A 112 -2.12 -22.64 -19.52
C ASN A 112 -2.49 -21.83 -20.77
N ASP A 113 -3.11 -20.66 -20.61
CA ASP A 113 -3.62 -19.83 -21.70
C ASP A 113 -2.88 -18.48 -21.79
N PRO A 114 -1.71 -18.43 -22.46
CA PRO A 114 -0.87 -17.25 -22.50
C PRO A 114 -1.47 -16.09 -23.31
N GLU A 115 -2.44 -16.36 -24.19
CA GLU A 115 -3.16 -15.32 -24.92
C GLU A 115 -4.06 -14.52 -23.98
N LEU A 116 -4.84 -15.22 -23.16
CA LEU A 116 -5.69 -14.61 -22.14
C LEU A 116 -4.86 -13.82 -21.12
N MET A 117 -3.70 -14.35 -20.70
CA MET A 117 -2.81 -13.64 -19.78
C MET A 117 -2.34 -12.30 -20.36
N LYS A 118 -1.94 -12.26 -21.63
CA LYS A 118 -1.49 -11.02 -22.29
C LYS A 118 -2.62 -10.01 -22.44
N GLU A 119 -3.82 -10.47 -22.81
CA GLU A 119 -4.99 -9.60 -22.94
C GLU A 119 -5.31 -8.92 -21.61
N VAL A 120 -5.34 -9.70 -20.51
CA VAL A 120 -5.60 -9.17 -19.17
C VAL A 120 -4.49 -8.22 -18.73
N GLU A 121 -3.22 -8.55 -18.98
CA GLU A 121 -2.09 -7.67 -18.67
C GLU A 121 -2.15 -6.33 -19.42
N GLU A 122 -2.53 -6.34 -20.70
CA GLU A 122 -2.65 -5.12 -21.49
C GLU A 122 -3.80 -4.24 -20.98
N GLN A 123 -4.93 -4.85 -20.62
CA GLN A 123 -6.05 -4.14 -19.99
C GLN A 123 -5.66 -3.55 -18.62
N ILE A 124 -4.89 -4.28 -17.80
CA ILE A 124 -4.35 -3.77 -16.54
C ILE A 124 -3.42 -2.57 -16.80
N LEU A 125 -2.55 -2.66 -17.80
CA LEU A 125 -1.59 -1.60 -18.11
C LEU A 125 -2.28 -0.32 -18.61
N GLN A 126 -3.38 -0.45 -19.37
CA GLN A 126 -4.20 0.68 -19.80
C GLN A 126 -4.92 1.36 -18.61
N LYS A 127 -5.42 0.57 -17.66
CA LYS A 127 -6.12 1.05 -16.47
C LYS A 127 -5.21 1.43 -15.29
N LYS A 128 -3.89 1.25 -15.41
CA LYS A 128 -2.92 1.53 -14.33
C LYS A 128 -3.02 2.96 -13.78
N ASP A 129 -3.46 3.91 -14.62
CA ASP A 129 -3.54 5.32 -14.23
C ASP A 129 -4.70 5.58 -13.26
N GLU A 130 -5.77 4.78 -13.31
CA GLU A 130 -6.85 4.82 -12.30
C GLU A 130 -6.31 4.42 -10.91
N LEU A 131 -5.50 3.36 -10.82
CA LEU A 131 -4.84 2.94 -9.57
C LEU A 131 -3.89 4.02 -9.01
N LEU A 132 -3.25 4.80 -9.88
CA LEU A 132 -2.39 5.90 -9.45
C LEU A 132 -3.20 7.11 -8.93
N SER A 133 -4.45 7.25 -9.37
CA SER A 133 -5.34 8.34 -8.99
C SER A 133 -6.11 8.06 -7.69
N SER A 134 -6.55 6.83 -7.45
CA SER A 134 -7.20 6.40 -6.20
C SER A 134 -6.27 6.58 -5.00
N VAL A 135 -5.01 6.15 -5.12
CA VAL A 135 -3.99 6.31 -4.07
C VAL A 135 -3.71 7.78 -3.71
N LYS A 136 -3.88 8.73 -4.65
CA LYS A 136 -3.77 10.17 -4.34
C LYS A 136 -4.97 10.67 -3.52
N LYS A 137 -6.14 10.09 -3.72
CA LYS A 137 -7.39 10.42 -3.02
C LYS A 137 -7.36 9.85 -1.60
N ASP A 138 -7.02 8.57 -1.45
CA ASP A 138 -6.87 7.93 -0.14
C ASP A 138 -5.79 8.58 0.73
N LYS A 139 -4.69 9.05 0.10
CA LYS A 139 -3.62 9.77 0.82
C LYS A 139 -4.00 11.21 1.20
N LYS A 140 -4.98 11.82 0.52
CA LYS A 140 -5.57 13.11 0.91
C LYS A 140 -6.55 12.92 2.06
N ASP A 141 -7.37 11.88 2.00
CA ASP A 141 -8.37 11.56 3.01
C ASP A 141 -7.71 11.09 4.32
N ALA A 142 -6.68 10.24 4.26
CA ALA A 142 -5.89 9.85 5.43
C ALA A 142 -5.12 11.01 6.09
N ARG A 143 -4.70 12.03 5.31
CA ARG A 143 -4.10 13.26 5.84
C ARG A 143 -5.12 14.16 6.52
N LEU A 144 -6.34 14.19 6.00
CA LEU A 144 -7.45 14.93 6.58
C LEU A 144 -7.87 14.28 7.92
N GLU A 145 -7.99 12.96 7.96
CA GLU A 145 -8.31 12.20 9.18
C GLU A 145 -7.22 12.31 10.26
N GLN A 146 -5.94 12.35 9.89
CA GLN A 146 -4.84 12.60 10.83
C GLN A 146 -4.87 14.03 11.39
N ALA A 147 -5.15 15.04 10.56
CA ALA A 147 -5.27 16.42 11.02
C ALA A 147 -6.50 16.61 11.94
N VAL A 148 -7.62 15.94 11.66
CA VAL A 148 -8.83 15.98 12.50
C VAL A 148 -8.61 15.26 13.84
N ASN A 149 -7.86 14.15 13.85
CA ASN A 149 -7.50 13.44 15.08
C ASN A 149 -6.40 14.13 15.91
N GLU A 150 -5.60 15.00 15.31
CA GLU A 150 -4.64 15.85 16.04
C GLU A 150 -5.35 17.07 16.65
N ALA A 151 -6.30 17.67 15.92
CA ALA A 151 -7.12 18.77 16.44
C ALA A 151 -8.02 18.34 17.62
N SER A 152 -8.60 17.15 17.56
CA SER A 152 -9.43 16.62 18.66
C SER A 152 -8.64 16.22 19.91
N LYS A 153 -7.31 16.13 19.83
CA LYS A 153 -6.44 15.84 20.99
C LYS A 153 -5.96 17.09 21.71
N THR A 154 -6.08 18.26 21.09
CA THR A 154 -5.68 19.56 21.69
C THR A 154 -6.77 20.24 22.51
N ASP A 155 -8.02 19.79 22.43
CA ASP A 155 -9.16 20.47 23.09
C ASP A 155 -9.44 20.00 24.53
N ASP A 156 -8.72 19.00 25.07
CA ASP A 156 -9.04 18.40 26.38
C ASP A 156 -8.14 18.83 27.56
N LYS A 157 -7.25 19.82 27.39
CA LYS A 157 -6.54 20.45 28.51
C LYS A 157 -6.28 21.93 28.23
N ASP A 158 -7.14 22.79 28.79
CA ASP A 158 -6.73 23.89 29.69
C ASP A 158 -7.96 24.74 30.05
N ASP A 159 -8.72 24.29 31.05
CA ASP A 159 -9.51 25.21 31.90
C ASP A 159 -8.51 25.93 32.82
N VAL A 160 -8.01 27.08 32.39
CA VAL A 160 -7.41 28.07 33.30
C VAL A 160 -8.18 29.36 33.13
N MET A 161 -9.01 29.66 34.13
CA MET A 161 -9.67 30.95 34.27
C MET A 161 -8.64 32.08 34.26
N ILE A 162 -8.83 33.05 33.38
CA ILE A 162 -8.17 34.35 33.44
C ILE A 162 -9.27 35.35 33.77
N GLU A 163 -9.25 35.86 35.00
CA GLU A 163 -10.03 37.02 35.43
C GLU A 163 -9.62 38.22 34.57
N ALA A 164 -10.63 38.89 33.99
CA ALA A 164 -10.46 40.10 33.22
C ALA A 164 -10.37 41.28 34.18
N ASP A 165 -9.15 41.70 34.54
CA ASP A 165 -8.92 42.99 35.16
C ASP A 165 -8.73 44.06 34.07
N GLU A 166 -9.60 45.06 34.16
CA GLU A 166 -9.60 46.33 33.45
C GLU A 166 -8.33 47.12 33.79
N ASP A 167 -7.56 47.54 32.78
CA ASP A 167 -6.74 48.76 32.81
C ASP A 167 -6.09 48.98 31.42
N PHE A 168 -6.83 49.66 30.54
CA PHE A 168 -6.31 50.21 29.28
C PHE A 168 -6.42 51.74 29.34
N GLU A 169 -5.46 52.38 30.04
CA GLU A 169 -5.25 53.82 29.95
C GLU A 169 -4.25 54.15 28.82
N GLU A 170 -4.81 54.80 27.80
CA GLU A 170 -4.25 55.80 26.89
C GLU A 170 -2.72 56.05 26.87
N PHE A 171 -2.12 55.79 25.70
CA PHE A 171 -1.00 56.60 25.23
C PHE A 171 -1.22 56.96 23.76
N ASN A 172 -1.79 58.15 23.51
CA ASN A 172 -1.81 58.76 22.18
C ASN A 172 -0.40 59.25 21.82
N PRO A 173 0.06 59.07 20.57
CA PRO A 173 1.30 59.68 20.10
C PRO A 173 1.00 61.07 19.52
N THR A 174 1.69 62.10 20.03
CA THR A 174 1.84 63.38 19.30
C THR A 174 3.30 63.77 19.21
N GLU A 175 3.69 63.99 17.94
CA GLU A 175 4.92 64.52 17.31
C GLU A 175 6.28 63.88 17.62
#